data_AF-A0A4U5NJK8-F1
#
_entry.id   AF-A0A4U5NJK8-F1
#
_cell.length_a   1.000
_cell.length_b   1.000
_cell.length_c   1.000
_cell.angle_alpha   90.00
_cell.angle_beta   90.00
_cell.angle_gamma   90.00
#
_symmetry.space_group_name_H-M   'P 1'
#
loop_
_entity.id
_entity.type
_entity.pdbx_description
1 polymer ?
#
loop_
_entity_poly.entity_id
_entity_poly.type
_entity_poly.pdbx_seq_one_letter_code
_entity_poly.pdbx_strand_id
1 'polypeptide(L)'
;MACIVDVLRDNGVPKKNIAQLVRTQPSSMFSNLENFKRLIEEVTVMGFHPFKSQFVSATEVLRSMSRSTWENNLDMHRKWGFCHGEILTAFVKFPCFMAMSEEKIMALMDPFVNKLGWEAPYIAKNPCITWRKGLFQGLWYCNFWFLKAWLRRVSEALHSSILLKN
;
A
#
# COMPACT_ATOMS: atom_id res chain seq x y z
N MET A 1 -11.83 -19.57 -29.34
CA MET A 1 -11.82 -18.17 -28.91
C MET A 1 -11.19 -18.12 -27.53
N ALA A 2 -10.02 -17.51 -27.36
CA ALA A 2 -9.42 -17.39 -26.04
C ALA A 2 -10.20 -16.35 -25.23
N CYS A 3 -10.67 -16.73 -24.05
CA CYS A 3 -11.24 -15.78 -23.10
C CYS A 3 -10.18 -15.34 -22.07
N ILE A 4 -10.49 -14.31 -21.27
CA ILE A 4 -9.57 -13.79 -20.25
C ILE A 4 -9.16 -14.87 -19.24
N VAL A 5 -10.06 -15.80 -18.94
CA VAL A 5 -9.77 -16.95 -18.07
C VAL A 5 -8.71 -17.88 -18.68
N ASP A 6 -8.76 -18.11 -20.00
CA ASP A 6 -7.76 -18.92 -20.68
C ASP A 6 -6.38 -18.24 -20.62
N VAL A 7 -6.32 -16.93 -20.90
CA VAL A 7 -5.06 -16.16 -20.80
C VAL A 7 -4.46 -16.26 -19.40
N LEU A 8 -5.26 -16.10 -18.35
CA LEU A 8 -4.78 -16.22 -16.96
C LEU A 8 -4.26 -17.62 -16.66
N ARG A 9 -4.98 -18.65 -17.11
CA ARG A 9 -4.58 -20.06 -16.91
C ARG A 9 -3.28 -20.38 -17.65
N ASP A 10 -3.16 -19.93 -18.89
CA ASP A 10 -1.99 -20.18 -19.74
C ASP A 10 -0.74 -19.44 -19.21
N ASN A 11 -0.92 -18.34 -18.49
CA ASN A 11 0.13 -17.63 -17.75
C ASN A 11 0.39 -18.22 -16.34
N GLY A 12 -0.16 -19.40 -16.01
CA GLY A 12 0.11 -20.10 -14.76
C GLY A 12 -0.60 -19.54 -13.53
N VAL A 13 -1.64 -18.72 -13.70
CA VAL A 13 -2.43 -18.20 -12.57
C VAL A 13 -3.30 -19.33 -11.99
N PRO A 14 -3.21 -19.61 -10.67
CA PRO A 14 -3.99 -20.68 -10.04
C PRO A 14 -5.49 -20.45 -10.15
N LYS A 15 -6.26 -21.54 -10.35
CA LYS A 15 -7.74 -21.50 -10.41
C LYS A 15 -8.38 -20.72 -9.26
N LYS A 16 -7.84 -20.84 -8.04
CA LYS A 16 -8.32 -20.09 -6.85
C LYS A 16 -8.18 -18.57 -7.01
N ASN A 17 -7.10 -18.09 -7.61
CA ASN A 17 -6.84 -16.66 -7.81
C ASN A 17 -7.72 -16.13 -8.95
N ILE A 18 -7.93 -16.93 -10.00
CA ILE A 18 -8.87 -16.62 -11.09
C ILE A 18 -10.30 -16.52 -10.54
N ALA A 19 -10.73 -17.51 -9.75
CA ALA A 19 -12.04 -17.50 -9.12
C ALA A 19 -12.22 -16.27 -8.19
N GLN A 20 -11.18 -15.89 -7.45
CA GLN A 20 -11.19 -14.67 -6.66
C GLN A 20 -11.40 -13.43 -7.55
N LEU A 21 -10.65 -13.29 -8.65
CA LEU A 21 -10.78 -12.17 -9.58
C LEU A 21 -12.20 -12.06 -10.16
N VAL A 22 -12.74 -13.18 -10.63
CA VAL A 22 -14.09 -13.23 -11.21
C VAL A 22 -15.15 -12.81 -10.18
N ARG A 23 -14.96 -13.21 -8.92
CA ARG A 23 -15.89 -12.87 -7.82
C ARG A 23 -15.78 -11.42 -7.37
N THR A 24 -14.57 -10.88 -7.24
CA THR A 24 -14.37 -9.51 -6.72
C THR A 24 -14.57 -8.46 -7.79
N GLN A 25 -14.19 -8.77 -9.04
CA GLN A 25 -14.22 -7.83 -10.14
C GLN A 25 -14.72 -8.50 -11.43
N PRO A 26 -16.02 -8.80 -11.55
CA PRO A 26 -16.59 -9.46 -12.73
C PRO A 26 -16.35 -8.67 -14.03
N SER A 27 -16.33 -7.34 -13.94
CA SER A 27 -16.06 -6.43 -15.07
C SER A 27 -14.71 -6.72 -15.74
N SER A 28 -13.76 -7.32 -15.00
CA SER A 28 -12.45 -7.68 -15.52
C SER A 28 -12.53 -8.68 -16.69
N MET A 29 -13.56 -9.51 -16.71
CA MET A 29 -13.79 -10.56 -17.72
C MET A 29 -14.32 -10.03 -19.06
N PHE A 30 -14.77 -8.77 -19.10
CA PHE A 30 -15.33 -8.13 -20.30
C PHE A 30 -14.33 -7.17 -20.98
N SER A 31 -13.03 -7.28 -20.65
CA SER A 31 -12.01 -6.47 -21.29
C SER A 31 -11.74 -6.85 -22.72
N ASN A 32 -11.18 -5.91 -23.48
CA ASN A 32 -10.47 -6.23 -24.71
C ASN A 32 -9.31 -7.19 -24.40
N LEU A 33 -9.26 -8.33 -25.11
CA LEU A 33 -8.33 -9.42 -24.87
C LEU A 33 -6.86 -9.02 -25.10
N GLU A 34 -6.59 -8.25 -26.15
CA GLU A 34 -5.22 -7.81 -26.48
C GLU A 34 -4.69 -6.82 -25.44
N ASN A 35 -5.52 -5.88 -24.99
CA ASN A 35 -5.17 -5.01 -23.87
C ASN A 35 -4.91 -5.81 -22.59
N PHE A 36 -5.69 -6.87 -22.34
CA PHE A 36 -5.50 -7.73 -21.18
C PHE A 36 -4.17 -8.51 -21.24
N LYS A 37 -3.81 -9.07 -22.40
CA LYS A 37 -2.51 -9.74 -22.59
C LYS A 37 -1.34 -8.78 -22.31
N ARG A 38 -1.40 -7.56 -22.86
CA ARG A 38 -0.38 -6.53 -22.59
C ARG A 38 -0.26 -6.20 -21.09
N LEU A 39 -1.38 -6.11 -20.39
CA LEU A 39 -1.38 -5.90 -18.93
C LEU A 39 -0.73 -7.07 -18.17
N ILE A 40 -0.96 -8.30 -18.61
CA ILE A 40 -0.36 -9.50 -18.01
C ILE A 40 1.16 -9.51 -18.22
N GLU A 41 1.62 -9.15 -19.41
CA GLU A 41 3.05 -8.98 -19.69
C GLU A 41 3.67 -7.89 -18.81
N GLU A 42 3.02 -6.72 -18.71
CA GLU A 42 3.47 -5.60 -17.88
C GLU A 42 3.61 -5.99 -16.40
N VAL A 43 2.59 -6.64 -15.83
CA VAL A 43 2.62 -7.14 -14.44
C VAL A 43 3.74 -8.17 -14.25
N THR A 44 4.00 -9.02 -15.25
CA THR A 44 5.08 -10.00 -15.20
C THR A 44 6.45 -9.33 -15.21
N VAL A 45 6.66 -8.33 -16.08
CA VAL A 45 7.90 -7.54 -16.17
C VAL A 45 8.17 -6.75 -14.89
N MET A 46 7.13 -6.27 -14.21
CA MET A 46 7.25 -5.61 -12.90
C MET A 46 7.66 -6.56 -11.76
N GLY A 47 7.77 -7.87 -12.01
CA GLY A 47 8.26 -8.86 -11.05
C GLY A 47 7.18 -9.55 -10.23
N PHE A 48 5.90 -9.44 -10.61
CA PHE A 48 4.85 -10.20 -9.95
C PHE A 48 4.86 -11.66 -10.38
N HIS A 49 4.76 -12.55 -9.39
CA HIS A 49 4.71 -13.98 -9.66
C HIS A 49 3.25 -14.46 -9.86
N PRO A 50 2.89 -15.12 -10.98
CA PRO A 50 1.50 -15.52 -11.30
C PRO A 50 0.78 -16.36 -10.23
N PHE A 51 1.55 -17.17 -9.49
CA PHE A 51 1.04 -17.99 -8.39
C PHE A 51 0.53 -17.18 -7.18
N LYS A 52 1.01 -15.95 -7.00
CA LYS A 52 0.70 -15.09 -5.85
C LYS A 52 -0.59 -14.29 -6.10
N SER A 53 -1.38 -14.05 -5.06
CA SER A 53 -2.62 -13.27 -5.19
C SER A 53 -2.35 -11.82 -5.59
N GLN A 54 -1.18 -11.29 -5.23
CA GLN A 54 -0.72 -9.96 -5.63
C GLN A 54 -0.72 -9.77 -7.15
N PHE A 55 -0.47 -10.82 -7.93
CA PHE A 55 -0.48 -10.76 -9.39
C PHE A 55 -1.85 -10.30 -9.91
N VAL A 56 -2.92 -10.94 -9.44
CA VAL A 56 -4.30 -10.60 -9.80
C VAL A 56 -4.66 -9.19 -9.33
N SER A 57 -4.27 -8.82 -8.10
CA SER A 57 -4.51 -7.48 -7.58
C SER A 57 -3.75 -6.40 -8.37
N ALA A 58 -2.53 -6.68 -8.84
CA ALA A 58 -1.75 -5.75 -9.65
C ALA A 58 -2.36 -5.56 -11.04
N THR A 59 -2.80 -6.64 -11.69
CA THR A 59 -3.54 -6.56 -12.95
C THR A 59 -4.79 -5.70 -12.79
N GLU A 60 -5.51 -5.84 -11.69
CA GLU A 60 -6.69 -5.02 -11.40
C GLU A 60 -6.34 -3.54 -11.22
N VAL A 61 -5.32 -3.22 -10.41
CA VAL A 61 -4.89 -1.84 -10.18
C VAL A 61 -4.48 -1.17 -11.49
N LEU A 62 -3.59 -1.79 -12.27
CA LEU A 62 -3.13 -1.22 -13.55
C LEU A 62 -4.26 -1.08 -14.57
N ARG A 63 -5.18 -2.05 -14.61
CA ARG A 63 -6.35 -1.95 -15.49
C ARG A 63 -7.27 -0.79 -15.10
N SER A 64 -7.43 -0.53 -13.80
CA SER A 64 -8.33 0.51 -13.29
C SER A 64 -7.78 1.93 -13.46
N MET A 65 -6.49 2.07 -13.76
CA MET A 65 -5.81 3.35 -13.85
C MET A 65 -5.48 3.74 -15.29
N SER A 66 -5.64 5.03 -15.59
CA SER A 66 -4.99 5.59 -16.77
C SER A 66 -3.49 5.75 -16.52
N ARG A 67 -2.72 5.87 -17.61
CA ARG A 67 -1.29 6.21 -17.52
C ARG A 67 -1.05 7.53 -16.76
N SER A 68 -1.90 8.54 -16.98
CA SER A 68 -1.79 9.81 -16.26
C SER A 68 -2.05 9.67 -14.76
N THR A 69 -3.03 8.85 -14.35
CA THR A 69 -3.26 8.56 -12.93
C THR A 69 -2.08 7.82 -12.30
N TRP A 70 -1.49 6.87 -13.03
CA TRP A 70 -0.29 6.15 -12.57
C TRP A 70 0.90 7.09 -12.36
N GLU A 71 1.19 7.97 -13.32
CA GLU A 71 2.28 8.95 -13.25
C GLU A 71 2.05 9.96 -12.10
N ASN A 72 0.83 10.48 -11.96
CA ASN A 72 0.47 11.35 -10.84
C ASN A 72 0.67 10.66 -9.49
N ASN A 73 0.30 9.38 -9.37
CA ASN A 73 0.54 8.61 -8.15
C ASN A 73 2.05 8.45 -7.88
N LEU A 74 2.87 8.17 -8.89
CA LEU A 74 4.33 8.11 -8.71
C LEU A 74 4.89 9.44 -8.20
N ASP A 75 4.47 10.57 -8.77
CA ASP A 75 4.92 11.90 -8.37
C ASP A 75 4.48 12.26 -6.95
N MET A 76 3.28 11.85 -6.55
CA MET A 76 2.82 12.03 -5.17
C MET A 76 3.69 11.28 -4.17
N HIS A 77 4.07 10.03 -4.46
CA HIS A 77 5.00 9.31 -3.60
C HIS A 77 6.40 9.96 -3.61
N ARG A 78 6.89 10.46 -4.75
CA ARG A 78 8.17 11.19 -4.80
C ARG A 78 8.18 12.43 -3.90
N LYS A 79 7.07 13.18 -3.81
CA LYS A 79 6.94 14.33 -2.90
C LYS A 79 7.08 13.94 -1.41
N TRP A 80 6.76 12.70 -1.06
CA TRP A 80 6.95 12.15 0.28
C TRP A 80 8.34 11.54 0.52
N GLY A 81 9.26 11.68 -0.43
CA GLY A 81 10.66 11.24 -0.30
C GLY A 81 10.92 9.81 -0.74
N PHE A 82 9.96 9.13 -1.38
CA PHE A 82 10.20 7.81 -1.97
C PHE A 82 10.97 7.92 -3.30
N CYS A 83 11.97 7.06 -3.51
CA CYS A 83 12.57 6.90 -4.83
C CYS A 83 11.73 5.95 -5.72
N HIS A 84 11.95 6.00 -7.04
CA HIS A 84 11.15 5.21 -7.98
C HIS A 84 11.20 3.69 -7.69
N GLY A 85 12.39 3.16 -7.37
CA GLY A 85 12.56 1.74 -7.05
C GLY A 85 11.85 1.32 -5.76
N GLU A 86 11.77 2.20 -4.77
CA GLU A 86 11.04 1.94 -3.51
C GLU A 86 9.53 1.87 -3.75
N ILE A 87 9.00 2.76 -4.58
CA ILE A 87 7.58 2.76 -4.95
C ILE A 87 7.21 1.46 -5.66
N LEU A 88 8.02 1.04 -6.64
CA LEU A 88 7.79 -0.24 -7.34
C LEU A 88 7.92 -1.44 -6.40
N THR A 89 8.89 -1.42 -5.48
CA THR A 89 9.03 -2.47 -4.46
C THR A 89 7.79 -2.55 -3.55
N ALA A 90 7.27 -1.39 -3.13
CA ALA A 90 6.05 -1.31 -2.34
C ALA A 90 4.84 -1.82 -3.13
N PHE A 91 4.74 -1.47 -4.41
CA PHE A 91 3.68 -1.92 -5.32
C PHE A 91 3.69 -3.45 -5.48
N VAL A 92 4.86 -4.06 -5.71
CA VAL A 92 5.00 -5.52 -5.83
C VAL A 92 4.55 -6.25 -4.56
N LYS A 93 4.92 -5.70 -3.39
CA LYS A 93 4.52 -6.25 -2.09
C LYS A 93 3.03 -6.07 -1.82
N PHE A 94 2.48 -4.91 -2.20
CA PHE A 94 1.13 -4.52 -1.86
C PHE A 94 0.52 -3.63 -2.96
N PRO A 95 -0.14 -4.22 -3.99
CA PRO A 95 -0.64 -3.47 -5.15
C PRO A 95 -1.58 -2.32 -4.80
N CYS A 96 -2.39 -2.48 -3.74
CA CYS A 96 -3.29 -1.44 -3.27
C CYS A 96 -2.57 -0.16 -2.82
N PHE A 97 -1.26 -0.22 -2.57
CA PHE A 97 -0.43 0.95 -2.27
C PHE A 97 -0.51 2.01 -3.36
N MET A 98 -0.45 1.59 -4.63
CA MET A 98 -0.59 2.48 -5.79
C MET A 98 -2.05 2.78 -6.14
N ALA A 99 -3.01 2.11 -5.52
CA ALA A 99 -4.44 2.30 -5.78
C ALA A 99 -5.10 3.37 -4.90
N MET A 100 -4.35 3.99 -3.99
CA MET A 100 -4.86 4.98 -3.05
C MET A 100 -5.00 6.35 -3.73
N SER A 101 -5.99 7.13 -3.29
CA SER A 101 -6.10 8.53 -3.70
C SER A 101 -5.06 9.38 -2.98
N GLU A 102 -4.78 10.56 -3.52
CA GLU A 102 -3.88 11.54 -2.91
C GLU A 102 -4.27 11.85 -1.46
N GLU A 103 -5.56 12.04 -1.17
CA GLU A 103 -6.04 12.34 0.18
C GLU A 103 -5.75 11.18 1.15
N LYS A 104 -5.90 9.94 0.67
CA LYS A 104 -5.59 8.75 1.48
C LYS A 104 -4.09 8.65 1.73
N ILE A 105 -3.26 8.88 0.72
CA ILE A 105 -1.81 8.85 0.87
C ILE A 105 -1.38 9.92 1.87
N MET A 106 -1.87 11.16 1.75
CA MET A 106 -1.55 12.23 2.72
C MET A 106 -2.00 11.88 4.14
N ALA A 107 -3.24 11.42 4.31
CA ALA A 107 -3.77 11.04 5.62
C ALA A 107 -3.00 9.88 6.27
N LEU A 108 -2.41 8.99 5.45
CA LEU A 108 -1.57 7.91 5.92
C LEU A 108 -0.15 8.38 6.24
N MET A 109 0.46 9.17 5.35
CA MET A 109 1.87 9.56 5.46
C MET A 109 2.13 10.61 6.54
N ASP A 110 1.21 11.57 6.75
CA ASP A 110 1.40 12.63 7.75
C ASP A 110 1.66 12.09 9.18
N PRO A 111 0.87 11.14 9.72
CA PRO A 111 1.17 10.54 11.01
C PRO A 111 2.54 9.84 11.08
N PHE A 112 2.95 9.12 10.03
CA PHE A 112 4.18 8.35 10.07
C PHE A 112 5.43 9.22 9.90
N VAL A 113 5.44 10.05 8.87
CA VAL A 113 6.62 10.85 8.52
C VAL A 113 6.71 12.09 9.41
N ASN A 114 5.63 12.87 9.52
CA ASN A 114 5.68 14.15 10.23
C ASN A 114 5.58 13.99 11.75
N LYS A 115 4.72 13.08 12.25
CA LYS A 115 4.50 12.93 13.71
C LYS A 115 5.41 11.90 14.37
N LEU A 116 5.67 10.78 13.70
CA LEU A 116 6.50 9.70 14.24
C LEU A 116 7.95 9.73 13.74
N GLY A 117 8.29 10.58 12.76
CA GLY A 117 9.64 10.71 12.23
C GLY A 117 10.14 9.48 11.47
N TRP A 118 9.24 8.66 10.93
CA TRP A 118 9.63 7.47 10.17
C TRP A 118 10.17 7.85 8.80
N GLU A 119 11.22 7.15 8.38
CA GLU A 119 11.78 7.31 7.05
C GLU A 119 10.86 6.70 5.98
N ALA A 120 10.63 7.42 4.88
CA ALA A 120 9.83 6.93 3.76
C ALA A 120 10.32 5.54 3.24
N PRO A 121 11.63 5.28 3.06
CA PRO A 121 12.14 3.95 2.70
C PRO A 121 11.65 2.81 3.62
N TYR A 122 11.50 3.06 4.92
CA TYR A 122 11.00 2.08 5.87
C TYR A 122 9.52 1.73 5.62
N ILE A 123 8.71 2.74 5.28
CA ILE A 123 7.29 2.59 4.94
C ILE A 123 7.15 1.81 3.63
N ALA A 124 7.94 2.12 2.60
CA ALA A 124 7.92 1.40 1.31
C ALA A 124 8.33 -0.07 1.45
N LYS A 125 9.20 -0.40 2.40
CA LYS A 125 9.54 -1.80 2.70
C LYS A 125 8.39 -2.55 3.36
N ASN A 126 7.47 -1.85 4.02
CA ASN A 126 6.39 -2.40 4.82
C ASN A 126 5.01 -1.77 4.48
N PRO A 127 4.56 -1.78 3.21
CA PRO A 127 3.39 -1.01 2.77
C PRO A 127 2.06 -1.49 3.39
N CYS A 128 2.03 -2.66 4.02
CA CYS A 128 0.84 -3.15 4.72
C CYS A 128 0.52 -2.37 6.01
N ILE A 129 1.50 -1.70 6.61
CA ILE A 129 1.32 -0.90 7.84
C ILE A 129 0.36 0.26 7.62
N THR A 130 0.25 0.74 6.39
CA THR A 130 -0.60 1.87 6.01
C THR A 130 -2.03 1.44 5.67
N TRP A 131 -2.31 0.15 5.45
CA TRP A 131 -3.62 -0.31 4.97
C TRP A 131 -4.64 -0.63 6.09
N ARG A 132 -4.19 -0.88 7.32
CA ARG A 132 -5.12 -1.18 8.43
C ARG A 132 -5.77 0.09 8.96
N LYS A 133 -6.93 0.45 8.40
CA LYS A 133 -7.87 1.46 8.96
C LYS A 133 -8.09 1.33 10.49
N GLY A 134 -7.99 0.12 11.04
CA GLY A 134 -8.19 -0.15 12.47
C GLY A 134 -6.95 -0.10 13.37
N LEU A 135 -5.72 -0.15 12.82
CA LEU A 135 -4.53 -0.08 13.67
C LEU A 135 -4.32 1.32 14.22
N PHE A 136 -4.75 2.38 13.52
CA PHE A 136 -4.58 3.74 14.03
C PHE A 136 -5.64 4.18 15.02
N GLN A 137 -6.88 3.68 14.99
CA GLN A 137 -7.77 3.94 16.12
C GLN A 137 -7.21 3.27 17.39
N GLY A 138 -6.81 2.00 17.32
CA GLY A 138 -6.24 1.31 18.48
C GLY A 138 -4.88 1.85 18.94
N LEU A 139 -3.91 2.02 18.04
CA LEU A 139 -2.57 2.52 18.37
C LEU A 139 -2.53 4.02 18.62
N TRP A 140 -3.42 4.83 18.04
CA TRP A 140 -3.50 6.24 18.45
C TRP A 140 -4.01 6.32 19.88
N TYR A 141 -5.05 5.56 20.26
CA TYR A 141 -5.41 5.47 21.68
C TYR A 141 -4.26 4.91 22.53
N CYS A 142 -3.66 3.76 22.20
CA CYS A 142 -2.59 3.18 23.01
C CYS A 142 -1.31 4.04 23.06
N ASN A 143 -0.77 4.53 21.94
CA ASN A 143 0.42 5.38 21.93
C ASN A 143 0.14 6.81 22.41
N PHE A 144 -1.04 7.40 22.18
CA PHE A 144 -1.37 8.70 22.76
C PHE A 144 -1.45 8.63 24.28
N TRP A 145 -2.08 7.59 24.82
CA TRP A 145 -2.12 7.38 26.28
C TRP A 145 -0.77 6.98 26.83
N PHE A 146 0.02 6.15 26.13
CA PHE A 146 1.35 5.76 26.58
C PHE A 146 2.34 6.93 26.54
N LEU A 147 2.35 7.72 25.47
CA LEU A 147 3.19 8.91 25.33
C LEU A 147 2.75 10.03 26.28
N LYS A 148 1.43 10.27 26.45
CA LYS A 148 0.95 11.20 27.50
C LYS A 148 1.29 10.72 28.90
N ALA A 149 1.13 9.43 29.20
CA ALA A 149 1.45 8.89 30.52
C ALA A 149 2.95 8.97 30.79
N TRP A 150 3.79 8.70 29.80
CA TRP A 150 5.23 8.83 29.88
C TRP A 150 5.66 10.29 30.07
N LEU A 151 5.16 11.22 29.25
CA LEU A 151 5.44 12.66 29.39
C LEU A 151 4.96 13.22 30.73
N ARG A 152 3.79 12.78 31.22
CA ARG A 152 3.29 13.17 32.55
C ARG A 152 4.20 12.65 33.66
N ARG A 153 4.62 11.38 33.62
CA ARG A 153 5.55 10.82 34.62
C ARG A 153 6.92 11.50 34.59
N VAL A 154 7.43 11.83 33.42
CA VAL A 154 8.68 12.58 33.27
C VAL A 154 8.54 14.00 33.84
N SER A 155 7.42 14.68 33.59
CA SER A 155 7.12 16.02 34.14
C SER A 155 6.95 16.01 35.66
N GLU A 156 6.23 15.02 36.21
CA GLU A 156 6.06 14.82 37.65
C GLU A 156 7.40 14.52 38.33
N ALA A 157 8.23 13.64 37.75
CA ALA A 157 9.55 13.34 38.28
C ALA A 157 10.48 14.56 38.28
N LEU A 158 10.44 15.39 37.22
CA LEU A 158 11.17 16.65 37.15
C LEU A 158 10.69 17.64 38.22
N HIS A 159 9.38 17.83 38.38
CA HIS A 159 8.83 18.70 39.43
C HIS A 159 9.17 18.23 40.85
N SER A 160 9.03 16.94 41.14
CA SER A 160 9.38 16.36 42.44
C SER A 160 10.88 16.50 42.74
N SER A 161 11.75 16.36 41.73
CA SER A 161 13.20 16.52 41.89
C SER A 161 13.64 17.98 42.11
N ILE A 162 12.85 18.95 41.66
CA ILE A 162 13.06 20.39 41.91
C ILE A 162 12.58 20.78 43.31
N LEU A 163 11.45 20.23 43.78
CA LEU A 163 10.89 20.52 45.11
C LEU A 163 11.68 19.89 46.27
N LEU A 164 12.43 18.80 46.04
CA LEU A 164 13.30 18.18 47.04
C LEU A 164 14.68 18.85 47.17
N LYS A 165 14.97 19.86 46.34
CA LYS A 165 16.23 20.64 46.35
C LYS A 165 16.09 22.05 46.94
N ASN A 166 14.91 22.40 47.45
CA ASN A 166 14.63 23.59 48.27
C ASN A 166 14.20 23.16 49.67
#